data_AF-A0A3N0XJ42-F1
#
_entry.id   AF-A0A3N0XJ42-F1
#
_cell.length_a   1.000
_cell.length_b   1.000
_cell.length_c   1.000
_cell.angle_alpha   90.00
_cell.angle_beta   90.00
_cell.angle_gamma   90.00
#
_symmetry.space_group_name_H-M   'P 1'
#
loop_
_entity.id
_entity.type
_entity.pdbx_description
1 polymer ?
#
loop_
_entity_poly.entity_id
_entity_poly.type
_entity_poly.pdbx_seq_one_letter_code
_entity_poly.pdbx_strand_id
1 'polypeptide(L)'
;MKIHQSTVILLLVICAPLSTYSQTYEAFKNKHVTQDKMTGKDCTAVIENRRINENRECKPINTFIMATEDEIKAVCKDGKPQEDGKTFISNTEFDVIDCTFDIKEGDTCKYKDDVEQQKKPITLTCENGLPVHYGASNKAPKEAAKKDGKKAPKKTPKKPAKKAGKKAPKKPAKKKTG
;
A
#
# COMPACT_ATOMS: atom_id res chain seq x y z
N MET A 1 -65.92 -3.77 13.64
CA MET A 1 -64.94 -3.20 12.69
C MET A 1 -63.65 -2.98 13.47
N LYS A 2 -62.77 -3.95 13.74
CA LYS A 2 -61.87 -4.67 12.81
C LYS A 2 -61.41 -3.79 11.66
N ILE A 3 -60.23 -3.20 11.84
CA ILE A 3 -59.15 -2.79 10.90
C ILE A 3 -58.49 -1.55 11.50
N HIS A 4 -57.69 -1.71 12.57
CA HIS A 4 -56.75 -0.67 13.05
C HIS A 4 -55.52 -1.26 13.75
N GLN A 5 -55.19 -2.54 13.47
CA GLN A 5 -54.00 -3.21 14.02
C GLN A 5 -53.00 -3.60 12.92
N SER A 6 -53.32 -3.36 11.64
CA SER A 6 -52.52 -3.84 10.50
C SER A 6 -51.64 -2.79 9.83
N THR A 7 -51.81 -1.49 10.10
CA THR A 7 -51.00 -0.46 9.41
C THR A 7 -49.71 -0.12 10.14
N VAL A 8 -49.64 -0.31 11.47
CA VAL A 8 -48.42 -0.04 12.25
C VAL A 8 -47.40 -1.19 12.09
N ILE A 9 -47.87 -2.42 11.91
CA ILE A 9 -47.01 -3.61 11.79
C ILE A 9 -46.31 -3.66 10.41
N LEU A 10 -46.87 -3.03 9.37
CA LEU A 10 -46.25 -3.01 8.04
C LEU A 10 -45.10 -2.00 7.91
N LEU A 11 -44.93 -1.10 8.88
CA LEU A 11 -43.86 -0.08 8.87
C LEU A 11 -42.57 -0.51 9.60
N LEU A 12 -42.56 -1.68 10.25
CA LEU A 12 -41.38 -2.21 10.96
C LEU A 12 -40.49 -3.14 10.12
N VAL A 13 -40.83 -3.39 8.85
CA VAL A 13 -40.08 -4.31 7.97
C VAL A 13 -39.46 -3.58 6.78
N ILE A 14 -38.95 -2.36 7.02
CA ILE A 14 -37.99 -1.71 6.11
C ILE A 14 -36.80 -1.25 6.95
N CYS A 15 -36.27 -2.17 7.76
CA CYS A 15 -34.86 -2.15 8.09
C CYS A 15 -34.20 -3.10 7.09
N ALA A 16 -34.15 -2.70 5.82
CA ALA A 16 -33.16 -3.30 4.94
C ALA A 16 -31.82 -2.95 5.59
N PRO A 17 -31.01 -3.93 6.03
CA PRO A 17 -29.64 -3.59 6.35
C PRO A 17 -29.09 -2.98 5.06
N LEU A 18 -28.76 -1.69 5.12
CA LEU A 18 -27.76 -1.14 4.22
C LEU A 18 -26.64 -2.15 4.31
N SER A 19 -26.41 -2.91 3.24
CA SER A 19 -25.28 -3.81 3.13
C SER A 19 -24.06 -2.91 3.26
N THR A 20 -23.66 -2.64 4.51
CA THR A 20 -22.33 -2.20 4.83
C THR A 20 -21.49 -3.24 4.15
N TYR A 21 -20.77 -2.81 3.13
CA TYR A 21 -19.82 -3.60 2.37
C TYR A 21 -18.66 -3.94 3.35
N SER A 22 -18.96 -4.66 4.42
CA SER A 22 -17.98 -5.32 5.28
C SER A 22 -17.41 -6.39 4.37
N GLN A 23 -16.18 -6.14 3.91
CA GLN A 23 -15.48 -7.11 3.12
C GLN A 23 -15.19 -8.31 4.01
N THR A 24 -15.77 -9.47 3.72
CA THR A 24 -15.51 -10.67 4.49
C THR A 24 -14.02 -11.05 4.43
N TYR A 25 -13.56 -11.87 5.38
CA TYR A 25 -12.22 -12.43 5.33
C TYR A 25 -11.93 -13.16 4.00
N GLU A 26 -12.92 -13.85 3.44
CA GLU A 26 -12.79 -14.56 2.17
C GLU A 26 -12.59 -13.58 1.00
N ALA A 27 -13.33 -12.47 0.99
CA ALA A 27 -13.14 -11.41 0.01
C ALA A 27 -11.76 -10.76 0.13
N PHE A 28 -11.32 -10.47 1.36
CA PHE A 28 -9.97 -9.98 1.64
C PHE A 28 -8.91 -10.96 1.13
N LYS A 29 -9.03 -12.26 1.46
CA LYS A 29 -8.09 -13.31 1.06
C LYS A 29 -7.99 -13.39 -0.46
N ASN A 30 -9.12 -13.44 -1.16
CA ASN A 30 -9.15 -13.47 -2.62
C ASN A 30 -8.41 -12.26 -3.22
N LYS A 31 -8.66 -11.07 -2.68
CA LYS A 31 -8.12 -9.81 -3.21
C LYS A 31 -6.63 -9.61 -2.88
N HIS A 32 -6.16 -10.10 -1.73
CA HIS A 32 -4.90 -9.63 -1.16
C HIS A 32 -3.92 -10.72 -0.74
N VAL A 33 -4.27 -12.01 -0.70
CA VAL A 33 -3.38 -13.05 -0.16
C VAL A 33 -2.99 -14.06 -1.23
N THR A 34 -1.72 -14.39 -1.32
CA THR A 34 -1.19 -15.48 -2.14
C THR A 34 -0.11 -16.24 -1.36
N GLN A 35 -0.03 -17.56 -1.51
CA GLN A 35 1.07 -18.35 -0.94
C GLN A 35 2.25 -18.47 -1.91
N ASP A 36 1.97 -18.34 -3.20
CA ASP A 36 2.98 -18.44 -4.25
C ASP A 36 3.71 -17.11 -4.42
N LYS A 37 5.00 -17.21 -4.76
CA LYS A 37 5.77 -16.06 -5.20
C LYS A 37 5.14 -15.48 -6.47
N MET A 38 5.05 -14.15 -6.50
CA MET A 38 4.40 -13.43 -7.58
C MET A 38 5.30 -12.31 -8.09
N THR A 39 5.39 -12.14 -9.39
CA THR A 39 6.11 -11.03 -10.06
C THR A 39 5.13 -10.08 -10.73
N GLY A 40 5.59 -8.92 -11.18
CA GLY A 40 4.72 -7.95 -11.88
C GLY A 40 4.01 -8.56 -13.09
N LYS A 41 4.67 -9.47 -13.80
CA LYS A 41 4.11 -10.21 -14.96
C LYS A 41 2.86 -11.02 -14.62
N ASP A 42 2.67 -11.38 -13.37
CA ASP A 42 1.52 -12.18 -12.91
C ASP A 42 0.31 -11.31 -12.56
N CYS A 43 0.49 -9.99 -12.42
CA CYS A 43 -0.53 -9.06 -11.92
C CYS A 43 -1.83 -9.12 -12.72
N THR A 44 -1.75 -8.99 -14.05
CA THR A 44 -2.92 -9.03 -14.92
C THR A 44 -3.67 -10.36 -14.79
N ALA A 45 -2.95 -11.47 -14.92
CA ALA A 45 -3.55 -12.81 -14.92
C ALA A 45 -4.20 -13.14 -13.57
N VAL A 46 -3.53 -12.85 -12.45
CA VAL A 46 -4.06 -13.15 -11.12
C VAL A 46 -5.29 -12.30 -10.80
N ILE A 47 -5.27 -11.00 -11.12
CA ILE A 47 -6.41 -10.11 -10.87
C ILE A 47 -7.63 -10.50 -11.70
N GLU A 48 -7.42 -10.91 -12.95
CA GLU A 48 -8.47 -11.39 -13.86
C GLU A 48 -9.06 -12.72 -13.38
N ASN A 49 -8.21 -13.73 -13.10
CA ASN A 49 -8.67 -15.04 -12.64
C ASN A 49 -9.47 -14.96 -11.33
N ARG A 50 -9.08 -14.05 -10.44
CA ARG A 50 -9.74 -13.85 -9.14
C ARG A 50 -10.92 -12.88 -9.18
N ARG A 51 -11.24 -12.33 -10.38
CA ARG A 51 -12.36 -11.40 -10.60
C ARG A 51 -12.35 -10.21 -9.62
N ILE A 52 -11.17 -9.66 -9.36
CA ILE A 52 -10.98 -8.59 -8.35
C ILE A 52 -11.55 -7.24 -8.83
N ASN A 53 -11.57 -7.02 -10.15
CA ASN A 53 -12.18 -5.85 -10.76
C ASN A 53 -13.70 -6.04 -10.84
N GLU A 54 -14.40 -5.51 -9.84
CA GLU A 54 -15.86 -5.58 -9.74
C GLU A 54 -16.50 -4.60 -10.71
N ASN A 55 -17.64 -4.98 -11.30
CA ASN A 55 -18.40 -4.13 -12.23
C ASN A 55 -17.57 -3.56 -13.40
N ARG A 56 -16.49 -4.24 -13.80
CA ARG A 56 -15.52 -3.78 -14.83
C ARG A 56 -14.79 -2.49 -14.45
N GLU A 57 -14.79 -2.12 -13.18
CA GLU A 57 -13.98 -1.01 -12.66
C GLU A 57 -12.57 -1.52 -12.35
N CYS A 58 -11.57 -0.91 -13.00
CA CYS A 58 -10.18 -1.29 -12.80
C CYS A 58 -9.67 -0.68 -11.50
N LYS A 59 -9.19 -1.53 -10.58
CA LYS A 59 -8.54 -1.05 -9.37
C LYS A 59 -7.23 -0.35 -9.72
N PRO A 60 -7.02 0.93 -9.32
CA PRO A 60 -5.77 1.65 -9.61
C PRO A 60 -4.54 0.92 -9.06
N ILE A 61 -4.67 0.35 -7.86
CA ILE A 61 -3.65 -0.50 -7.23
C ILE A 61 -4.38 -1.66 -6.54
N ASN A 62 -3.87 -2.88 -6.74
CA ASN A 62 -4.22 -4.02 -5.91
C ASN A 62 -2.94 -4.63 -5.34
N THR A 63 -2.82 -4.66 -4.02
CA THR A 63 -1.66 -5.28 -3.37
C THR A 63 -1.92 -6.75 -3.07
N PHE A 64 -0.99 -7.61 -3.46
CA PHE A 64 -0.93 -9.00 -2.97
C PHE A 64 0.16 -9.14 -1.93
N ILE A 65 -0.15 -9.88 -0.88
CA ILE A 65 0.73 -10.25 0.22
C ILE A 65 1.08 -11.72 0.04
N MET A 66 2.38 -12.00 -0.06
CA MET A 66 2.93 -13.35 -0.18
C MET A 66 3.11 -13.94 1.22
N ALA A 67 2.09 -14.58 1.75
CA ALA A 67 2.07 -15.14 3.11
C ALA A 67 1.01 -16.24 3.28
N THR A 68 1.17 -17.01 4.34
CA THR A 68 0.16 -17.99 4.79
C THR A 68 -1.02 -17.28 5.45
N GLU A 69 -2.18 -17.96 5.49
CA GLU A 69 -3.34 -17.43 6.19
C GLU A 69 -3.09 -17.19 7.68
N ASP A 70 -2.28 -18.04 8.32
CA ASP A 70 -2.00 -17.95 9.75
C ASP A 70 -1.13 -16.73 10.06
N GLU A 71 -0.10 -16.45 9.24
CA GLU A 71 0.72 -15.24 9.36
C GLU A 71 -0.14 -13.97 9.19
N ILE A 72 -1.06 -13.99 8.23
CA ILE A 72 -1.95 -12.86 7.95
C ILE A 72 -2.98 -12.64 9.08
N LYS A 73 -3.57 -13.72 9.61
CA LYS A 73 -4.50 -13.64 10.75
C LYS A 73 -3.80 -13.21 12.04
N ALA A 74 -2.54 -13.58 12.23
CA ALA A 74 -1.75 -13.18 13.39
C ALA A 74 -1.61 -11.66 13.51
N VAL A 75 -1.60 -10.92 12.40
CA VAL A 75 -1.56 -9.44 12.42
C VAL A 75 -2.74 -8.85 13.21
N CYS A 76 -3.93 -9.44 13.10
CA CYS A 76 -5.13 -8.98 13.82
C CYS A 76 -5.11 -9.28 15.33
N LYS A 77 -4.13 -10.04 15.82
CA LYS A 77 -3.97 -10.40 17.24
C LYS A 77 -2.74 -9.76 17.85
N ASP A 78 -1.63 -9.87 17.15
CA ASP A 78 -0.30 -9.55 17.66
C ASP A 78 0.23 -8.21 17.13
N GLY A 79 -0.38 -7.66 16.06
CA GLY A 79 0.04 -6.41 15.45
C GLY A 79 -0.13 -5.19 16.36
N LYS A 80 0.51 -4.09 15.98
CA LYS A 80 0.41 -2.81 16.69
C LYS A 80 -0.96 -2.15 16.40
N PRO A 81 -1.84 -2.00 17.40
CA PRO A 81 -3.14 -1.37 17.20
C PRO A 81 -3.01 0.11 16.87
N GLN A 82 -3.91 0.62 16.02
CA GLN A 82 -4.05 2.03 15.68
C GLN A 82 -5.16 2.69 16.51
N GLU A 83 -5.30 4.01 16.41
CA GLU A 83 -6.25 4.81 17.22
C GLU A 83 -7.71 4.38 17.07
N ASP A 84 -8.09 3.78 15.95
CA ASP A 84 -9.46 3.31 15.71
C ASP A 84 -9.79 1.98 16.43
N GLY A 85 -8.80 1.34 17.06
CA GLY A 85 -8.94 0.07 17.79
C GLY A 85 -9.28 -1.14 16.92
N LYS A 86 -9.30 -0.98 15.59
CA LYS A 86 -9.66 -2.05 14.63
C LYS A 86 -8.59 -2.26 13.57
N THR A 87 -7.72 -1.29 13.36
CA THR A 87 -6.62 -1.35 12.41
C THR A 87 -5.34 -1.73 13.14
N PHE A 88 -4.58 -2.63 12.54
CA PHE A 88 -3.34 -3.18 13.08
C PHE A 88 -2.23 -3.05 12.04
N ILE A 89 -1.05 -2.62 12.48
CA ILE A 89 0.17 -2.65 11.69
C ILE A 89 0.95 -3.91 12.07
N SER A 90 1.43 -4.68 11.09
CA SER A 90 2.25 -5.85 11.37
C SER A 90 3.57 -5.47 12.09
N ASN A 91 4.02 -6.32 13.01
CA ASN A 91 5.30 -6.11 13.70
C ASN A 91 6.51 -6.45 12.81
N THR A 92 6.30 -7.26 11.79
CA THR A 92 7.31 -7.70 10.81
C THR A 92 6.94 -7.23 9.41
N GLU A 93 7.94 -7.24 8.53
CA GLU A 93 7.74 -6.99 7.11
C GLU A 93 7.18 -8.22 6.40
N PHE A 94 6.37 -7.99 5.38
CA PHE A 94 5.84 -9.00 4.48
C PHE A 94 6.38 -8.75 3.07
N ASP A 95 6.58 -9.82 2.32
CA ASP A 95 6.76 -9.74 0.88
C ASP A 95 5.41 -9.37 0.24
N VAL A 96 5.39 -8.23 -0.47
CA VAL A 96 4.20 -7.71 -1.12
C VAL A 96 4.51 -7.26 -2.55
N ILE A 97 3.47 -7.19 -3.38
CA ILE A 97 3.56 -6.61 -4.72
C ILE A 97 2.34 -5.72 -4.99
N ASP A 98 2.59 -4.48 -5.39
CA ASP A 98 1.55 -3.50 -5.69
C ASP A 98 1.27 -3.54 -7.20
N CYS A 99 0.30 -4.35 -7.61
CA CYS A 99 -0.14 -4.41 -9.00
C CYS A 99 -0.81 -3.08 -9.37
N THR A 100 -0.09 -2.28 -10.14
CA THR A 100 -0.52 -0.94 -10.55
C THR A 100 -1.20 -1.02 -11.90
N PHE A 101 -2.41 -0.45 -12.00
CA PHE A 101 -3.15 -0.36 -13.25
C PHE A 101 -2.30 0.33 -14.33
N ASP A 102 -2.38 -0.21 -15.55
CA ASP A 102 -1.70 0.34 -16.72
C ASP A 102 -2.72 0.87 -17.74
N ILE A 103 -3.52 -0.03 -18.31
CA ILE A 103 -4.47 0.32 -19.37
C ILE A 103 -5.71 -0.59 -19.31
N LYS A 104 -6.83 -0.10 -19.86
CA LYS A 104 -8.04 -0.90 -20.08
C LYS A 104 -8.17 -1.23 -21.57
N GLU A 105 -8.18 -2.51 -21.90
CA GLU A 105 -8.34 -3.04 -23.26
C GLU A 105 -9.70 -3.75 -23.37
N GLY A 106 -10.69 -3.07 -23.96
CA GLY A 106 -12.07 -3.54 -23.94
C GLY A 106 -12.60 -3.61 -22.51
N ASP A 107 -13.00 -4.81 -22.08
CA ASP A 107 -13.48 -5.08 -20.72
C ASP A 107 -12.37 -5.55 -19.76
N THR A 108 -11.15 -5.76 -20.25
CA THR A 108 -10.02 -6.27 -19.47
C THR A 108 -9.14 -5.14 -18.93
N CYS A 109 -8.82 -5.20 -17.64
CA CYS A 109 -7.84 -4.30 -17.01
C CYS A 109 -6.45 -4.93 -17.05
N LYS A 110 -5.50 -4.24 -17.67
CA LYS A 110 -4.08 -4.61 -17.69
C LYS A 110 -3.34 -3.88 -16.58
N TYR A 111 -2.37 -4.56 -16.00
CA TYR A 111 -1.52 -4.07 -14.92
C TYR A 111 -0.07 -4.11 -15.39
N LYS A 112 0.75 -3.23 -14.81
CA LYS A 112 2.16 -3.11 -15.13
C LYS A 112 2.93 -4.40 -14.81
N ASP A 113 3.74 -4.84 -15.77
CA ASP A 113 4.60 -6.02 -15.63
C ASP A 113 5.92 -5.71 -14.91
N ASP A 114 6.33 -4.44 -14.89
CA ASP A 114 7.61 -3.93 -14.37
C ASP A 114 7.52 -3.44 -12.91
N VAL A 115 6.58 -3.99 -12.13
CA VAL A 115 6.51 -3.74 -10.68
C VAL A 115 7.34 -4.77 -9.92
N GLU A 116 8.11 -4.29 -8.95
CA GLU A 116 8.98 -5.11 -8.11
C GLU A 116 8.29 -5.49 -6.79
N GLN A 117 8.65 -6.66 -6.26
CA GLN A 117 8.28 -7.05 -4.91
C GLN A 117 8.94 -6.11 -3.89
N GLN A 118 8.24 -5.85 -2.81
CA GLN A 118 8.72 -5.02 -1.71
C GLN A 118 8.62 -5.81 -0.40
N LYS A 119 9.53 -5.54 0.52
CA LYS A 119 9.38 -5.92 1.92
C LYS A 119 8.93 -4.70 2.70
N LYS A 120 7.74 -4.75 3.29
CA LYS A 120 7.21 -3.66 4.12
C LYS A 120 6.25 -4.17 5.19
N PRO A 121 6.08 -3.44 6.30
CA PRO A 121 4.97 -3.68 7.20
C PRO A 121 3.64 -3.46 6.48
N ILE A 122 2.63 -4.24 6.82
CA ILE A 122 1.28 -4.13 6.27
C ILE A 122 0.32 -3.57 7.31
N THR A 123 -0.71 -2.89 6.85
CA THR A 123 -1.77 -2.34 7.69
C THR A 123 -3.09 -3.02 7.33
N LEU A 124 -3.71 -3.69 8.30
CA LEU A 124 -4.96 -4.42 8.11
C LEU A 124 -6.04 -3.87 9.04
N THR A 125 -7.24 -3.60 8.50
CA THR A 125 -8.43 -3.45 9.36
C THR A 125 -8.98 -4.84 9.65
N CYS A 126 -9.31 -5.10 10.91
CA CYS A 126 -9.74 -6.39 11.40
C CYS A 126 -11.15 -6.33 12.01
N GLU A 127 -11.95 -7.36 11.73
CA GLU A 127 -13.24 -7.61 12.36
C GLU A 127 -13.25 -9.02 12.94
N ASN A 128 -13.62 -9.15 14.22
CA ASN A 128 -13.64 -10.44 14.94
C ASN A 128 -12.31 -11.23 14.85
N GLY A 129 -11.17 -10.53 14.86
CA GLY A 129 -9.84 -11.13 14.77
C GLY A 129 -9.44 -11.61 13.36
N LEU A 130 -10.20 -11.25 12.32
CA LEU A 130 -9.91 -11.58 10.92
C LEU A 130 -9.72 -10.30 10.09
N PRO A 131 -8.79 -10.29 9.12
CA PRO A 131 -8.57 -9.12 8.28
C PRO A 131 -9.67 -8.97 7.22
N VAL A 132 -10.14 -7.74 7.06
CA VAL A 132 -11.25 -7.39 6.15
C VAL A 132 -10.84 -6.33 5.14
N HIS A 133 -9.88 -5.46 5.46
CA HIS A 133 -9.36 -4.45 4.52
C HIS A 133 -7.83 -4.39 4.56
N TYR A 134 -7.21 -4.24 3.39
CA TYR A 134 -5.80 -3.89 3.23
C TYR A 134 -5.66 -2.37 3.07
N GLY A 135 -4.84 -1.73 3.91
CA GLY A 135 -4.70 -0.27 3.93
C GLY A 135 -5.77 0.45 4.75
N ALA A 136 -5.46 1.69 5.13
CA ALA A 136 -5.83 2.37 6.38
C ALA A 136 -7.32 2.55 6.74
N SER A 137 -7.53 2.96 8.00
CA SER A 137 -8.13 4.28 8.24
C SER A 137 -7.04 5.30 8.63
N ASN A 138 -6.97 6.43 7.90
CA ASN A 138 -6.23 7.62 8.30
C ASN A 138 -7.19 8.52 9.07
N LYS A 139 -7.14 8.55 10.41
CA LYS A 139 -7.64 9.73 11.15
C LYS A 139 -6.46 10.68 11.39
N ALA A 140 -6.10 11.45 10.38
CA ALA A 140 -5.39 12.70 10.67
C ALA A 140 -6.41 13.70 11.25
N PRO A 141 -6.07 14.49 12.29
CA PRO A 141 -6.76 15.76 12.50
C PRO A 141 -6.72 16.53 11.19
N LYS A 142 -7.82 17.21 10.82
CA LYS A 142 -7.76 18.25 9.80
C LYS A 142 -6.84 19.36 10.32
N GLU A 143 -5.54 19.24 10.08
CA GLU A 143 -4.61 20.30 10.40
C GLU A 143 -4.81 21.42 9.39
N ALA A 144 -5.25 22.54 9.92
CA ALA A 144 -5.51 23.76 9.19
C ALA A 144 -4.31 24.14 8.33
N ALA A 145 -4.59 24.52 7.10
CA ALA A 145 -3.67 25.31 6.30
C ALA A 145 -3.35 26.60 7.06
N LYS A 146 -2.25 26.62 7.84
CA LYS A 146 -1.66 27.86 8.30
C LYS A 146 -0.59 28.29 7.31
N LYS A 147 -1.00 29.17 6.40
CA LYS A 147 -0.08 30.04 5.67
C LYS A 147 0.62 30.91 6.71
N ASP A 148 1.93 30.79 6.83
CA ASP A 148 2.76 31.87 7.34
C ASP A 148 4.05 31.91 6.53
N GLY A 149 4.03 32.75 5.50
CA GLY A 149 5.24 33.16 4.83
C GLY A 149 6.09 34.02 5.77
N LYS A 150 7.40 33.77 5.82
CA LYS A 150 8.35 34.82 6.21
C LYS A 150 9.73 34.62 5.54
N LYS A 151 9.86 35.36 4.44
CA LYS A 151 11.02 36.12 3.93
C LYS A 151 12.44 35.54 4.09
N ALA A 152 13.08 35.34 2.94
CA ALA A 152 14.51 35.11 2.77
C ALA A 152 15.41 36.26 3.27
N PRO A 153 16.69 35.97 3.58
CA PRO A 153 17.78 36.91 3.41
C PRO A 153 18.69 36.51 2.20
N LYS A 154 18.98 37.50 1.36
CA LYS A 154 19.88 37.43 0.19
C LYS A 154 21.35 37.65 0.59
N LYS A 155 22.23 36.85 -0.05
CA LYS A 155 23.61 37.10 -0.53
C LYS A 155 24.72 37.34 0.52
N THR A 156 25.88 36.68 0.42
CA THR A 156 26.90 36.96 -0.60
C THR A 156 28.01 35.88 -0.67
N PRO A 157 28.78 35.82 -1.78
CA PRO A 157 29.66 34.69 -2.12
C PRO A 157 31.13 34.89 -1.67
N LYS A 158 31.83 33.81 -1.28
CA LYS A 158 33.29 33.80 -1.07
C LYS A 158 34.00 32.81 -2.02
N LYS A 159 34.56 33.44 -3.07
CA LYS A 159 35.83 33.24 -3.82
C LYS A 159 36.55 31.87 -3.82
N PRO A 160 37.04 31.40 -5.00
CA PRO A 160 37.84 30.18 -5.13
C PRO A 160 39.32 30.38 -4.73
N ALA A 161 39.89 29.39 -4.07
CA ALA A 161 41.33 29.31 -3.76
C ALA A 161 42.13 28.83 -4.98
N LYS A 162 43.30 29.46 -5.17
CA LYS A 162 44.22 29.32 -6.31
C LYS A 162 45.16 28.10 -6.19
N LYS A 163 45.55 27.59 -7.35
CA LYS A 163 46.70 26.70 -7.63
C LYS A 163 48.05 27.34 -7.26
N ALA A 164 48.97 26.51 -6.73
CA ALA A 164 50.43 26.56 -6.89
C ALA A 164 50.97 25.17 -6.46
N GLY A 165 51.97 24.51 -7.04
CA GLY A 165 52.90 24.80 -8.11
C GLY A 165 53.67 23.52 -8.46
N LYS A 166 54.19 23.45 -9.68
CA LYS A 166 55.01 22.34 -10.22
C LYS A 166 56.30 22.14 -9.42
N LYS A 167 56.72 20.89 -9.21
CA LYS A 167 58.13 20.47 -9.23
C LYS A 167 58.26 18.98 -9.56
N ALA A 168 58.82 18.70 -10.73
CA ALA A 168 59.63 17.52 -11.06
C ALA A 168 60.92 18.07 -11.73
N PRO A 169 62.00 17.32 -11.94
CA PRO A 169 62.32 15.94 -11.54
C PRO A 169 63.70 15.85 -10.81
N LYS A 170 64.01 14.71 -10.19
CA LYS A 170 65.41 14.26 -10.03
C LYS A 170 65.50 12.74 -10.23
N LYS A 171 66.19 12.33 -11.29
CA LYS A 171 66.75 10.98 -11.53
C LYS A 171 68.25 11.07 -11.20
N PRO A 172 68.84 10.09 -10.51
CA PRO A 172 69.89 9.29 -11.17
C PRO A 172 69.82 7.80 -10.74
N ALA A 173 69.85 6.86 -11.69
CA ALA A 173 71.04 6.12 -12.14
C ALA A 173 71.50 4.97 -11.19
N LYS A 174 71.19 3.73 -11.57
CA LYS A 174 71.97 2.50 -11.34
C LYS A 174 71.89 1.71 -12.65
N LYS A 175 72.88 1.79 -13.56
CA LYS A 175 74.13 1.03 -13.67
C LYS A 175 73.87 -0.49 -13.54
N LYS A 176 73.53 -1.12 -14.66
CA LYS A 176 74.38 -2.01 -15.50
C LYS A 176 74.68 -3.37 -14.83
N THR A 177 73.92 -4.37 -15.28
CA THR A 177 74.38 -5.67 -15.81
C THR A 177 75.86 -6.00 -15.66
N GLY A 178 76.13 -7.10 -14.97
CA GLY A 178 77.03 -8.17 -15.40
C GLY A 178 76.19 -9.41 -15.65
#